data_AF-A0A453SGJ6-F1
#
_entry.id   AF-A0A453SGJ6-F1
#
_cell.length_a   1.000
_cell.length_b   1.000
_cell.length_c   1.000
_cell.angle_alpha   90.00
_cell.angle_beta   90.00
_cell.angle_gamma   90.00
#
_symmetry.space_group_name_H-M   'P 1'
#
loop_
_entity.id
_entity.type
_entity.pdbx_description
1 polymer ?
#
loop_
_entity_poly.entity_id
_entity_poly.type
_entity_poly.pdbx_seq_one_letter_code
_entity_poly.pdbx_strand_id
1 'polypeptide(L)'
;MKLLPAALGLVLLLLLVLNPNGVEARPAPAGGHQKKGSSATFFVFGDDFADNGNLPPTDHVTEMSRQWAYPYGSNRSVALVAFSGNDYASTGVIGLSSPNDINAYIGKVTKEIAANVDQLLKLGVTKVLVNNLHPIGCTPSHTRTNNYTTCDIFGNLGASIHNDNLKQVMTSKKNVYIIDVYTTFTNIVDHVKAQSCLNNSSANYRRAARV
;
A
#
# COMPACT_ATOMS: atom_id res chain seq x y z
N MET A 1 -1.67 -45.28 18.93
CA MET A 1 -2.32 -43.99 19.22
C MET A 1 -1.57 -42.86 18.50
N LYS A 2 -1.96 -42.51 17.26
CA LYS A 2 -1.37 -41.38 16.47
C LYS A 2 -2.43 -40.66 15.60
N LEU A 3 -3.70 -40.69 16.01
CA LEU A 3 -4.82 -40.15 15.22
C LEU A 3 -5.15 -38.68 15.54
N LEU A 4 -4.57 -38.11 16.62
CA LEU A 4 -4.86 -36.74 17.04
C LEU A 4 -4.43 -35.63 16.04
N PRO A 5 -3.23 -35.64 15.42
CA PRO A 5 -2.79 -34.52 14.59
C PRO A 5 -3.53 -34.47 13.24
N ALA A 6 -3.90 -35.62 12.68
CA ALA A 6 -4.65 -35.69 11.43
C ALA A 6 -6.09 -35.17 11.60
N ALA A 7 -6.73 -35.48 12.73
CA ALA A 7 -8.08 -35.00 13.04
C ALA A 7 -8.12 -33.46 13.21
N LEU A 8 -7.11 -32.89 13.89
CA LEU A 8 -6.97 -31.43 14.03
C LEU A 8 -6.74 -30.73 12.69
N GLY A 9 -5.92 -31.30 11.81
CA GLY A 9 -5.70 -30.78 10.46
C GLY A 9 -6.97 -30.76 9.61
N LEU A 10 -7.77 -31.83 9.68
CA LEU A 10 -9.03 -31.93 8.94
C LEU A 10 -10.09 -30.97 9.48
N VAL A 11 -10.15 -30.77 10.80
CA VAL A 11 -11.05 -29.80 11.44
C VAL A 11 -10.68 -28.36 11.06
N LEU A 12 -9.40 -28.02 11.00
CA LEU A 12 -8.94 -26.70 10.57
C LEU A 12 -9.25 -26.45 9.09
N LEU A 13 -9.07 -27.47 8.23
CA LEU A 13 -9.41 -27.40 6.81
C LEU A 13 -10.94 -27.22 6.63
N LEU A 14 -11.74 -27.95 7.40
CA LEU A 14 -13.19 -27.79 7.42
C LEU A 14 -13.62 -26.41 7.92
N LEU A 15 -12.95 -25.84 8.93
CA LEU A 15 -13.23 -24.47 9.40
C LEU A 15 -12.87 -23.40 8.36
N LEU A 16 -11.86 -23.63 7.52
CA LEU A 16 -11.52 -22.72 6.41
C LEU A 16 -12.50 -22.82 5.24
N VAL A 17 -12.98 -24.04 4.93
CA VAL A 17 -13.93 -24.28 3.83
C VAL A 17 -15.37 -23.95 4.22
N LEU A 18 -15.74 -24.13 5.49
CA LEU A 18 -17.08 -23.90 6.03
C LEU A 18 -17.27 -22.52 6.64
N ASN A 19 -16.27 -21.63 6.63
CA ASN A 19 -16.49 -20.23 6.97
C ASN A 19 -17.11 -19.55 5.73
N PRO A 20 -18.45 -19.46 5.62
CA PRO A 20 -19.12 -18.87 4.48
C PRO A 20 -19.26 -17.36 4.72
N ASN A 21 -18.41 -16.81 5.60
CA ASN A 21 -18.12 -15.39 5.66
C ASN A 21 -17.37 -15.06 4.37
N GLY A 22 -18.10 -15.15 3.25
CA GLY A 22 -17.71 -14.50 2.03
C GLY A 22 -17.35 -13.08 2.43
N VAL A 23 -16.18 -12.65 1.97
CA VAL A 23 -15.93 -11.23 1.81
C VAL A 23 -16.93 -10.76 0.77
N GLU A 24 -18.17 -10.53 1.21
CA GLU A 24 -19.26 -10.07 0.39
C GLU A 24 -18.98 -8.60 0.12
N ALA A 25 -18.36 -8.35 -1.03
CA ALA A 25 -18.45 -7.04 -1.64
C ALA A 25 -19.95 -6.73 -1.75
N ARG A 26 -20.40 -5.67 -1.07
CA ARG A 26 -21.81 -5.27 -1.04
C ARG A 26 -22.41 -5.42 -2.45
N PRO A 27 -23.49 -6.19 -2.61
CA PRO A 27 -24.20 -6.25 -3.88
C PRO A 27 -24.52 -4.84 -4.34
N ALA A 28 -24.27 -4.55 -5.62
CA ALA A 28 -24.75 -3.32 -6.23
C ALA A 28 -26.27 -3.24 -5.97
N PRO A 29 -26.82 -2.13 -5.46
CA PRO A 29 -28.23 -2.06 -5.10
C PRO A 29 -29.07 -2.33 -6.34
N ALA A 30 -29.86 -3.41 -6.33
CA ALA A 30 -30.76 -3.79 -7.42
C ALA A 30 -32.06 -2.94 -7.46
N GLY A 31 -32.13 -1.86 -6.68
CA GLY A 31 -33.29 -0.97 -6.58
C GLY A 31 -32.97 0.40 -7.19
N GLY A 32 -33.88 0.88 -8.04
CA GLY A 32 -33.78 2.17 -8.72
C GLY A 32 -33.35 3.31 -7.79
N HIS A 33 -32.59 4.25 -8.37
CA HIS A 33 -31.91 5.39 -7.78
C HIS A 33 -32.74 6.22 -6.78
N GLN A 34 -33.01 5.71 -5.58
CA GLN A 34 -33.22 6.58 -4.45
C GLN A 34 -31.85 7.09 -4.02
N LYS A 35 -31.59 8.36 -4.33
CA LYS A 35 -30.45 9.13 -3.81
C LYS A 35 -30.52 9.13 -2.29
N LYS A 36 -29.97 8.09 -1.65
CA LYS A 36 -29.67 8.10 -0.22
C LYS A 36 -28.76 9.31 0.02
N GLY A 37 -29.15 10.20 0.92
CA GLY A 37 -28.40 11.43 1.21
C GLY A 37 -26.92 11.11 1.37
N SER A 38 -26.07 11.80 0.60
CA SER A 38 -24.64 11.51 0.41
C SER A 38 -23.97 11.18 1.76
N SER A 39 -23.71 9.90 2.03
CA SER A 39 -22.89 9.48 3.16
C SER A 39 -21.43 9.71 2.80
N ALA A 40 -20.64 10.17 3.76
CA ALA A 40 -19.20 10.22 3.55
C ALA A 40 -18.67 8.79 3.36
N THR A 41 -17.86 8.57 2.34
CA THR A 41 -17.29 7.25 2.02
C THR A 41 -15.77 7.36 2.01
N PHE A 42 -15.08 6.41 2.63
CA PHE A 42 -13.63 6.31 2.59
C PHE A 42 -13.23 5.02 1.88
N PHE A 43 -12.47 5.14 0.79
CA PHE A 43 -11.95 4.02 0.02
C PHE A 43 -10.46 3.84 0.35
N VAL A 44 -9.98 2.60 0.40
CA VAL A 44 -8.56 2.28 0.53
C VAL A 44 -8.18 1.38 -0.64
N PHE A 45 -7.15 1.78 -1.36
CA PHE A 45 -6.61 1.08 -2.52
C PHE A 45 -5.17 0.69 -2.21
N GLY A 46 -4.81 -0.58 -2.43
CA GLY A 46 -3.45 -1.08 -2.20
C GLY A 46 -2.49 -0.80 -3.35
N ASP A 47 -1.33 -1.45 -3.33
CA ASP A 47 -0.34 -1.42 -4.41
C ASP A 47 -0.85 -2.10 -5.70
N ASP A 48 -1.65 -3.17 -5.60
CA ASP A 48 -2.34 -3.77 -6.75
C ASP A 48 -3.24 -2.76 -7.51
N PHE A 49 -3.65 -1.66 -6.88
CA PHE A 49 -4.37 -0.59 -7.58
C PHE A 49 -3.50 0.16 -8.59
N ALA A 50 -2.19 0.26 -8.32
CA ALA A 50 -1.22 0.79 -9.26
C ALA A 50 -1.12 -0.10 -10.52
N ASP A 51 -1.11 -1.41 -10.31
CA ASP A 51 -0.95 -2.44 -11.34
C ASP A 51 -2.21 -2.65 -12.18
N ASN A 52 -3.37 -2.61 -11.55
CA ASN A 52 -4.64 -2.81 -12.24
C ASN A 52 -5.06 -1.57 -13.07
N GLY A 53 -4.32 -0.47 -12.97
CA GLY A 53 -4.55 0.82 -13.62
C GLY A 53 -4.63 0.84 -15.14
N ASN A 54 -4.08 -0.18 -15.81
CA ASN A 54 -3.82 -0.14 -17.24
C ASN A 54 -4.99 -0.53 -18.15
N LEU A 55 -6.11 -1.03 -17.60
CA LEU A 55 -7.26 -1.41 -18.41
C LEU A 55 -8.38 -0.37 -18.27
N PRO A 56 -8.83 0.28 -19.36
CA PRO A 56 -9.94 1.20 -19.30
C PRO A 56 -11.24 0.46 -18.93
N PRO A 57 -12.28 1.20 -18.46
CA PRO A 57 -13.62 0.65 -18.36
C PRO A 57 -14.04 0.05 -19.71
N THR A 58 -14.63 -1.14 -19.68
CA THR A 58 -15.12 -1.85 -20.87
C THR A 58 -16.64 -1.80 -20.91
N ASP A 59 -17.22 -1.84 -22.10
CA ASP A 59 -18.65 -2.13 -22.24
C ASP A 59 -18.90 -3.59 -21.81
N HIS A 60 -19.82 -3.74 -20.86
CA HIS A 60 -19.85 -4.79 -19.85
C HIS A 60 -18.63 -4.79 -18.91
N VAL A 61 -18.93 -4.66 -17.62
CA VAL A 61 -17.94 -4.70 -16.54
C VAL A 61 -17.41 -6.14 -16.43
N THR A 62 -16.10 -6.31 -16.61
CA THR A 62 -15.38 -7.58 -16.43
C THR A 62 -14.79 -7.65 -15.03
N GLU A 63 -14.30 -8.84 -14.65
CA GLU A 63 -13.52 -8.98 -13.41
C GLU A 63 -12.35 -8.00 -13.34
N MET A 64 -11.70 -7.72 -14.48
CA MET A 64 -10.56 -6.80 -14.57
C MET A 64 -10.96 -5.32 -14.63
N SER A 65 -12.17 -4.99 -15.10
CA SER A 65 -12.64 -3.59 -15.21
C SER A 65 -13.61 -3.16 -14.10
N ARG A 66 -14.03 -4.07 -13.21
CA ARG A 66 -14.98 -3.80 -12.10
C ARG A 66 -14.52 -2.74 -11.12
N GLN A 67 -13.21 -2.58 -10.96
CA GLN A 67 -12.61 -1.53 -10.14
C GLN A 67 -12.93 -0.11 -10.62
N TRP A 68 -13.43 0.04 -11.86
CA TRP A 68 -13.84 1.32 -12.43
C TRP A 68 -15.37 1.49 -12.53
N ALA A 69 -16.14 0.54 -12.00
CA ALA A 69 -17.60 0.60 -11.99
C ALA A 69 -18.12 1.20 -10.66
N TYR A 70 -19.40 1.60 -10.62
CA TYR A 70 -20.11 1.99 -9.40
C TYR A 70 -19.82 1.00 -8.24
N PRO A 71 -19.57 1.44 -6.98
CA PRO A 71 -20.02 2.69 -6.34
C PRO A 71 -18.93 3.73 -6.07
N TYR A 72 -17.80 3.72 -6.78
CA TYR A 72 -16.75 4.73 -6.56
C TYR A 72 -17.23 6.12 -6.98
N GLY A 73 -16.83 7.14 -6.20
CA GLY A 73 -17.10 8.54 -6.51
C GLY A 73 -18.44 9.07 -6.01
N SER A 74 -18.37 9.81 -4.91
CA SER A 74 -19.44 10.69 -4.45
C SER A 74 -18.86 12.03 -4.02
N ASN A 75 -19.67 13.08 -4.00
CA ASN A 75 -19.23 14.41 -3.58
C ASN A 75 -18.71 14.49 -2.11
N ARG A 76 -18.88 13.42 -1.32
CA ARG A 76 -18.37 13.27 0.05
C ARG A 76 -17.41 12.08 0.21
N SER A 77 -16.74 11.68 -0.87
CA SER A 77 -15.81 10.54 -0.85
C SER A 77 -14.35 10.96 -0.75
N VAL A 78 -13.59 10.20 0.03
CA VAL A 78 -12.14 10.28 0.14
C VAL A 78 -11.56 8.94 -0.24
N ALA A 79 -10.49 8.91 -1.04
CA ALA A 79 -9.73 7.70 -1.33
C ALA A 79 -8.35 7.80 -0.73
N LEU A 80 -7.84 6.72 -0.15
CA LEU A 80 -6.43 6.53 0.17
C LEU A 80 -5.84 5.54 -0.83
N VAL A 81 -4.81 5.96 -1.54
CA VAL A 81 -3.94 5.07 -2.31
C VAL A 81 -2.73 4.74 -1.45
N ALA A 82 -2.63 3.47 -1.07
CA ALA A 82 -1.71 2.91 -0.09
C ALA A 82 -0.67 2.00 -0.79
N PHE A 83 0.56 2.48 -0.95
CA PHE A 83 1.65 1.72 -1.62
C PHE A 83 2.64 1.13 -0.60
N SER A 84 3.06 -0.12 -0.84
CA SER A 84 3.91 -0.91 0.06
C SER A 84 5.31 -1.23 -0.47
N GLY A 85 5.70 -0.77 -1.66
CA GLY A 85 7.05 -0.96 -2.19
C GLY A 85 7.34 -2.37 -2.74
N ASN A 86 6.31 -3.17 -2.98
CA ASN A 86 6.34 -4.41 -3.75
C ASN A 86 7.00 -4.24 -5.13
N ASP A 87 6.78 -3.09 -5.79
CA ASP A 87 7.42 -2.69 -7.04
C ASP A 87 8.95 -2.77 -6.97
N TYR A 88 9.52 -2.52 -5.80
CA TYR A 88 10.97 -2.49 -5.56
C TYR A 88 11.53 -3.82 -5.05
N ALA A 89 10.67 -4.79 -4.73
CA ALA A 89 11.06 -6.07 -4.14
C ALA A 89 11.43 -7.14 -5.18
N SER A 90 11.21 -6.90 -6.48
CA SER A 90 11.46 -7.90 -7.52
C SER A 90 12.95 -8.00 -7.89
N THR A 91 13.39 -9.20 -8.25
CA THR A 91 14.73 -9.48 -8.79
C THR A 91 15.03 -8.68 -10.07
N GLY A 92 14.00 -8.18 -10.77
CA GLY A 92 14.13 -7.31 -11.94
C GLY A 92 14.63 -5.90 -11.60
N VAL A 93 14.29 -5.36 -10.43
CA VAL A 93 14.84 -4.09 -9.92
C VAL A 93 16.23 -4.30 -9.30
N ILE A 94 16.43 -5.45 -8.63
CA ILE A 94 17.74 -5.88 -8.09
C ILE A 94 18.78 -6.15 -9.20
N GLY A 95 18.32 -6.41 -10.43
CA GLY A 95 19.17 -6.56 -11.62
C GLY A 95 19.58 -5.24 -12.28
N LEU A 96 18.97 -4.11 -11.91
CA LEU A 96 19.32 -2.79 -12.46
C LEU A 96 20.62 -2.31 -11.83
N SER A 97 21.71 -2.33 -12.60
CA SER A 97 23.02 -1.86 -12.14
C SER A 97 23.31 -0.40 -12.53
N SER A 98 22.44 0.21 -13.35
CA SER A 98 22.58 1.59 -13.83
C SER A 98 21.66 2.54 -13.06
N PRO A 99 22.19 3.65 -12.51
CA PRO A 99 21.38 4.70 -11.89
C PRO A 99 20.29 5.25 -12.82
N ASN A 100 20.55 5.30 -14.13
CA ASN A 100 19.58 5.79 -15.11
C ASN A 100 18.39 4.85 -15.24
N ASP A 101 18.62 3.54 -15.22
CA ASP A 101 17.55 2.55 -15.37
C ASP A 101 16.69 2.50 -14.09
N ILE A 102 17.32 2.65 -12.92
CA ILE A 102 16.63 2.79 -11.63
C ILE A 102 15.73 4.03 -11.65
N ASN A 103 16.27 5.18 -12.05
CA ASN A 103 15.50 6.43 -12.16
C ASN A 103 14.35 6.32 -13.17
N ALA A 104 14.59 5.68 -14.32
CA ALA A 104 13.56 5.47 -15.34
C ALA A 104 12.44 4.56 -14.82
N TYR A 105 12.77 3.47 -14.14
CA TYR A 105 11.80 2.56 -13.54
C TYR A 105 10.97 3.25 -12.45
N ILE A 106 11.61 3.93 -11.49
CA ILE A 106 10.91 4.69 -10.44
C ILE A 106 10.04 5.80 -11.06
N GLY A 107 10.53 6.45 -12.11
CA GLY A 107 9.78 7.43 -12.88
C GLY A 107 8.54 6.84 -13.55
N LYS A 108 8.59 5.59 -14.02
CA LYS A 108 7.43 4.87 -14.56
C LYS A 108 6.40 4.58 -13.47
N VAL A 109 6.82 3.99 -12.35
CA VAL A 109 5.95 3.66 -11.21
C VAL A 109 5.17 4.89 -10.74
N THR A 110 5.88 6.00 -10.48
CA THR A 110 5.24 7.23 -10.00
C THR A 110 4.27 7.86 -11.00
N LYS A 111 4.52 7.72 -12.31
CA LYS A 111 3.58 8.15 -13.36
C LYS A 111 2.33 7.28 -13.42
N GLU A 112 2.46 5.96 -13.26
CA GLU A 112 1.30 5.05 -13.23
C GLU A 112 0.41 5.34 -12.01
N ILE A 113 1.02 5.56 -10.83
CA ILE A 113 0.31 6.02 -9.64
C ILE A 113 -0.46 7.33 -9.93
N ALA A 114 0.18 8.30 -10.57
CA ALA A 114 -0.44 9.57 -10.92
C ALA A 114 -1.64 9.40 -11.87
N ALA A 115 -1.54 8.51 -12.86
CA ALA A 115 -2.61 8.22 -13.79
C ALA A 115 -3.83 7.58 -13.09
N ASN A 116 -3.60 6.70 -12.12
CA ASN A 116 -4.67 6.08 -11.36
C ASN A 116 -5.36 7.06 -10.40
N VAL A 117 -4.61 8.00 -9.82
CA VAL A 117 -5.19 9.12 -9.06
C VAL A 117 -6.08 9.98 -9.97
N ASP A 118 -5.65 10.27 -11.20
CA ASP A 118 -6.50 11.00 -12.16
C ASP A 118 -7.78 10.23 -12.48
N GLN A 119 -7.72 8.90 -12.53
CA GLN A 119 -8.91 8.06 -12.75
C GLN A 119 -9.88 8.11 -11.56
N LEU A 120 -9.39 8.09 -10.31
CA LEU A 120 -10.24 8.27 -9.12
C LEU A 120 -10.96 9.62 -9.12
N LEU A 121 -10.25 10.69 -9.50
CA LEU A 121 -10.85 12.02 -9.62
C LEU A 121 -11.92 12.05 -10.72
N LYS A 122 -11.68 11.42 -11.88
CA LYS A 122 -12.67 11.29 -12.97
C LYS A 122 -13.92 10.52 -12.56
N LEU A 123 -13.77 9.53 -11.67
CA LEU A 123 -14.89 8.77 -11.13
C LEU A 123 -15.74 9.58 -10.13
N GLY A 124 -15.26 10.74 -9.67
CA GLY A 124 -16.00 11.63 -8.78
C GLY A 124 -15.56 11.57 -7.32
N VAL A 125 -14.38 10.98 -7.04
CA VAL A 125 -13.75 11.11 -5.72
C VAL A 125 -13.35 12.55 -5.48
N THR A 126 -13.73 13.14 -4.35
CA THR A 126 -13.49 14.57 -4.11
C THR A 126 -12.17 14.86 -3.42
N LYS A 127 -11.58 13.89 -2.72
CA LYS A 127 -10.23 14.01 -2.15
C LYS A 127 -9.48 12.69 -2.29
N VAL A 128 -8.23 12.75 -2.69
CA VAL A 128 -7.35 11.58 -2.75
C VAL A 128 -6.15 11.81 -1.84
N LEU A 129 -5.92 10.86 -0.94
CA LEU A 129 -4.75 10.76 -0.10
C LEU A 129 -3.82 9.74 -0.75
N VAL A 130 -2.53 10.03 -0.78
CA VAL A 130 -1.51 9.20 -1.42
C VAL A 130 -0.35 9.12 -0.43
N ASN A 131 -0.03 7.96 0.13
CA ASN A 131 1.18 7.89 0.96
C ASN A 131 2.43 7.96 0.08
N ASN A 132 3.48 8.57 0.61
CA ASN A 132 4.82 8.38 0.03
C ASN A 132 5.37 6.99 0.42
N LEU A 133 6.45 6.57 -0.20
CA LEU A 133 7.11 5.31 0.15
C LEU A 133 7.81 5.47 1.50
N HIS A 134 7.61 4.54 2.42
CA HIS A 134 8.31 4.48 3.70
C HIS A 134 9.82 4.19 3.50
N PRO A 135 10.69 4.35 4.52
CA PRO A 135 12.11 3.99 4.38
C PRO A 135 12.26 2.47 4.25
N ILE A 136 12.15 1.98 3.01
CA ILE A 136 12.08 0.54 2.70
C ILE A 136 13.32 -0.20 3.18
N GLY A 137 14.48 0.44 3.15
CA GLY A 137 15.73 -0.12 3.65
C GLY A 137 15.73 -0.34 5.17
N CYS A 138 14.82 0.30 5.91
CA CYS A 138 14.63 0.09 7.35
C CYS A 138 13.56 -0.97 7.67
N THR A 139 12.92 -1.59 6.67
CA THR A 139 11.89 -2.61 6.93
C THR A 139 12.47 -3.89 7.52
N PRO A 140 11.68 -4.68 8.28
CA PRO A 140 12.15 -5.94 8.83
C PRO A 140 12.70 -6.92 7.79
N SER A 141 12.15 -6.93 6.57
CA SER A 141 12.62 -7.81 5.49
C SER A 141 14.05 -7.47 5.03
N HIS A 142 14.37 -6.18 4.92
CA HIS A 142 15.67 -5.68 4.48
C HIS A 142 16.74 -5.76 5.56
N THR A 143 16.36 -5.49 6.82
CA THR A 143 17.30 -5.44 7.95
C THR A 143 17.52 -6.78 8.65
N ARG A 144 16.71 -7.81 8.33
CA ARG A 144 16.85 -9.15 8.92
C ARG A 144 18.24 -9.75 8.76
N THR A 145 18.90 -9.52 7.61
CA THR A 145 20.23 -10.07 7.31
C THR A 145 21.33 -9.47 8.19
N ASN A 146 21.10 -8.27 8.75
CA ASN A 146 22.03 -7.58 9.64
C ASN A 146 21.55 -7.52 11.10
N ASN A 147 20.60 -8.39 11.49
CA ASN A 147 20.01 -8.42 12.83
C ASN A 147 19.33 -7.10 13.25
N TYR A 148 18.68 -6.40 12.32
CA TYR A 148 17.92 -5.17 12.59
C TYR A 148 18.80 -4.01 13.11
N THR A 149 20.08 -3.99 12.75
CA THR A 149 21.06 -3.02 13.29
C THR A 149 21.20 -1.78 12.41
N THR A 150 21.16 -1.95 11.09
CA THR A 150 21.34 -0.86 10.13
C THR A 150 20.27 -0.94 9.04
N CYS A 151 19.89 0.22 8.50
CA CYS A 151 19.03 0.26 7.32
C CYS A 151 19.87 0.05 6.06
N ASP A 152 19.27 -0.57 5.04
CA ASP A 152 19.87 -0.62 3.71
C ASP A 152 19.84 0.78 3.05
N ILE A 153 21.02 1.28 2.71
CA ILE A 153 21.19 2.64 2.18
C ILE A 153 20.59 2.74 0.77
N PHE A 154 20.77 1.70 -0.05
CA PHE A 154 20.28 1.70 -1.43
C PHE A 154 18.76 1.66 -1.49
N GLY A 155 18.12 0.86 -0.64
CA GLY A 155 16.66 0.86 -0.48
C GLY A 155 16.12 2.23 -0.10
N ASN A 156 16.73 2.90 0.88
CA ASN A 156 16.30 4.25 1.28
C ASN A 156 16.55 5.31 0.20
N LEU A 157 17.62 5.18 -0.59
CA LEU A 157 17.83 6.03 -1.77
C LEU A 157 16.71 5.85 -2.80
N GLY A 158 16.33 4.62 -3.12
CA GLY A 158 15.20 4.32 -4.00
C GLY A 158 13.89 4.93 -3.49
N ALA A 159 13.64 4.83 -2.18
CA ALA A 159 12.49 5.48 -1.55
C ALA A 159 12.54 7.01 -1.66
N SER A 160 13.70 7.63 -1.47
CA SER A 160 13.86 9.09 -1.65
C SER A 160 13.53 9.52 -3.08
N ILE A 161 14.08 8.82 -4.08
CA ILE A 161 13.83 9.12 -5.50
C ILE A 161 12.34 8.94 -5.84
N HIS A 162 11.72 7.88 -5.35
CA HIS A 162 10.27 7.68 -5.49
C HIS A 162 9.50 8.86 -4.91
N ASN A 163 9.82 9.26 -3.67
CA ASN A 163 9.10 10.29 -2.94
C ASN A 163 9.22 11.67 -3.61
N ASP A 164 10.39 11.99 -4.16
CA ASP A 164 10.63 13.23 -4.91
C ASP A 164 9.82 13.23 -6.22
N ASN A 165 9.88 12.14 -6.99
CA ASN A 165 9.10 11.99 -8.21
C ASN A 165 7.59 12.05 -7.94
N LEU A 166 7.12 11.35 -6.89
CA LEU A 166 5.73 11.35 -6.47
C LEU A 166 5.26 12.76 -6.11
N LYS A 167 6.05 13.48 -5.31
CA LYS A 167 5.78 14.88 -4.97
C LYS A 167 5.65 15.73 -6.23
N GLN A 168 6.55 15.58 -7.19
CA GLN A 168 6.52 16.31 -8.45
C GLN A 168 5.24 16.05 -9.24
N VAL A 169 4.83 14.78 -9.42
CA VAL A 169 3.65 14.43 -10.23
C VAL A 169 2.32 14.71 -9.52
N MET A 170 2.32 14.84 -8.19
CA MET A 170 1.10 15.09 -7.40
C MET A 170 0.86 16.57 -7.08
N THR A 171 1.90 17.40 -7.00
CA THR A 171 1.76 18.83 -6.64
C THR A 171 0.87 19.61 -7.62
N SER A 172 0.77 19.16 -8.87
CA SER A 172 -0.08 19.77 -9.89
C SER A 172 -1.57 19.37 -9.79
N LYS A 173 -1.91 18.37 -8.97
CA LYS A 173 -3.27 17.82 -8.88
C LYS A 173 -4.07 18.49 -7.75
N LYS A 174 -5.24 19.02 -8.09
CA LYS A 174 -6.17 19.59 -7.09
C LYS A 174 -6.81 18.47 -6.28
N ASN A 175 -7.04 18.73 -4.98
CA ASN A 175 -7.65 17.80 -4.03
C ASN A 175 -6.88 16.49 -3.80
N VAL A 176 -5.58 16.48 -4.10
CA VAL A 176 -4.67 15.37 -3.81
C VAL A 176 -3.73 15.79 -2.69
N TYR A 177 -3.53 14.93 -1.70
CA TYR A 177 -2.70 15.19 -0.53
C TYR A 177 -1.75 14.03 -0.28
N ILE A 178 -0.47 14.35 -0.07
CA ILE A 178 0.53 13.35 0.26
C ILE A 178 0.51 13.09 1.77
N ILE A 179 0.43 11.82 2.16
CA ILE A 179 0.67 11.38 3.53
C ILE A 179 2.16 11.03 3.65
N ASP A 180 2.90 11.80 4.44
CA ASP A 180 4.34 11.59 4.65
C ASP A 180 4.60 10.49 5.69
N VAL A 181 4.48 9.24 5.25
CA VAL A 181 4.83 8.08 6.06
C VAL A 181 6.35 7.90 6.14
N TYR A 182 7.12 8.37 5.16
CA TYR A 182 8.59 8.29 5.19
C TYR A 182 9.18 8.98 6.42
N THR A 183 8.86 10.26 6.61
CA THR A 183 9.36 11.04 7.75
C THR A 183 8.82 10.46 9.06
N THR A 184 7.54 10.06 9.07
CA THR A 184 6.91 9.46 10.25
C THR A 184 7.67 8.21 10.71
N PHE A 185 7.95 7.26 9.81
CA PHE A 185 8.67 6.04 10.15
C PHE A 185 10.15 6.29 10.44
N THR A 186 10.79 7.23 9.73
CA THR A 186 12.19 7.62 10.02
C THR A 186 12.32 8.14 11.44
N ASN A 187 11.42 9.02 11.88
CA ASN A 187 11.41 9.54 13.25
C ASN A 187 11.22 8.41 14.29
N ILE A 188 10.35 7.43 14.01
CA ILE A 188 10.17 6.28 14.91
C ILE A 188 11.46 5.45 15.00
N VAL A 189 12.06 5.12 13.85
CA VAL A 189 13.31 4.34 13.78
C VAL A 189 14.45 5.05 14.52
N ASP A 190 14.59 6.36 14.31
CA ASP A 190 15.66 7.14 14.93
C ASP A 190 15.41 7.37 16.42
N HIS A 191 14.16 7.54 16.86
CA HIS A 191 13.83 7.56 18.30
C HIS A 191 14.14 6.24 18.99
N VAL A 192 13.84 5.10 18.36
CA VAL A 192 14.18 3.78 18.93
C VAL A 192 15.69 3.60 19.02
N LYS A 193 16.45 4.05 18.01
CA LYS A 193 17.93 4.06 18.08
C LYS A 193 18.44 4.96 19.21
N ALA A 194 17.92 6.18 19.33
CA ALA A 194 18.31 7.10 20.41
C ALA A 194 17.98 6.53 21.80
N GLN A 195 16.81 5.91 21.97
CA GLN A 195 16.45 5.21 23.21
C GLN A 195 17.35 4.00 23.46
N SER A 196 17.75 3.25 22.44
CA SER A 196 18.72 2.15 22.60
C SER A 196 20.09 2.65 23.07
N CYS A 197 20.53 3.84 22.63
CA CYS A 197 21.77 4.49 23.08
C CYS A 197 21.65 5.03 24.52
N LEU A 198 20.49 5.60 24.90
CA LEU A 198 20.25 6.12 26.26
C LEU A 198 20.04 4.99 27.28
N ASN A 199 19.38 3.90 26.88
CA ASN A 199 19.11 2.74 27.75
C ASN A 199 20.32 1.81 27.88
N ASN A 200 21.40 2.03 27.11
CA ASN A 200 22.66 1.32 27.31
C ASN A 200 23.42 1.78 28.57
N SER A 201 22.85 2.71 29.34
CA SER A 201 23.29 3.01 30.71
C SER A 201 22.48 2.28 31.79
N SER A 202 21.39 1.55 31.48
CA SER A 202 20.63 0.73 32.45
C SER A 202 19.52 -0.13 31.80
N ALA A 203 19.71 -1.45 31.83
CA ALA A 203 18.71 -2.53 31.90
C ALA A 203 17.49 -2.60 30.93
N ASN A 204 17.44 -3.72 30.19
CA ASN A 204 16.25 -4.50 29.76
C ASN A 204 15.08 -3.81 29.03
N TYR A 205 14.97 -4.00 27.70
CA TYR A 205 13.66 -4.36 27.11
C TYR A 205 13.75 -5.02 25.72
N ARG A 206 13.33 -6.29 25.63
CA ARG A 206 12.98 -6.99 24.38
C ARG A 206 11.53 -6.67 24.02
N ARG A 207 11.22 -5.58 23.29
CA ARG A 207 9.86 -5.39 22.75
C ARG A 207 9.68 -4.35 21.64
N ALA A 208 10.52 -4.40 20.61
CA ALA A 208 10.21 -3.68 19.36
C ALA A 208 10.04 -4.59 18.13
N ALA A 209 10.36 -5.88 18.24
CA ALA A 209 10.31 -6.83 17.11
C ALA A 209 9.12 -7.80 17.18
N ARG A 210 7.98 -7.35 17.72
CA ARG A 210 6.73 -8.13 17.66
C ARG A 210 5.58 -7.20 17.27
N VAL A 211 5.53 -6.92 15.97
CA VAL A 211 4.28 -6.70 15.23
C VAL A 211 4.21 -7.86 14.24
#